data_AF-A0A7K9CIQ4-F1
#
_entry.id   AF-A0A7K9CIQ4-F1
#
_cell.length_a   1.000
_cell.length_b   1.000
_cell.length_c   1.000
_cell.angle_alpha   90.00
_cell.angle_beta   90.00
_cell.angle_gamma   90.00
#
_symmetry.space_group_name_H-M   'P 1'
#
loop_
_entity.id
_entity.type
_entity.pdbx_description
1 polymer ?
#
loop_
_entity_poly.entity_id
_entity_poly.type
_entity_poly.pdbx_seq_one_letter_code
_entity_poly.pdbx_strand_id
1 'polypeptide(L)' 'LQLTATKAGRHVVRDKGTYVVLRELHHWEQHQEVLVACEKVIQVLIGDEPGPGMENLLEVKIPEEVEQELQRLDKEEEEK' A
#
# COMPACT_ATOMS: atom_id res chain seq x y z
N LEU A 1 0.16 6.76 3.15
CA LEU A 1 -0.98 5.79 3.00
C LEU A 1 -2.36 6.38 3.27
N GLN A 2 -2.52 7.54 3.96
CA GLN A 2 -3.85 8.04 4.35
C GLN A 2 -4.82 8.26 3.17
N LEU A 3 -4.36 8.82 2.05
CA LEU A 3 -5.20 9.00 0.86
C LEU A 3 -5.60 7.68 0.19
N THR A 4 -4.80 6.63 0.32
CA THR A 4 -5.07 5.33 -0.30
C THR A 4 -5.77 4.35 0.66
N ALA A 5 -6.10 4.79 1.87
CA ALA A 5 -6.80 3.97 2.87
C ALA A 5 -8.23 3.64 2.44
N THR A 6 -8.94 4.62 1.86
CA THR A 6 -10.32 4.44 1.40
C THR A 6 -10.35 4.10 -0.08
N LYS A 7 -11.38 3.35 -0.48
CA LYS A 7 -11.69 3.07 -1.89
C LYS A 7 -11.74 4.34 -2.74
N ALA A 8 -12.53 5.33 -2.31
CA ALA A 8 -12.66 6.59 -3.03
C ALA A 8 -11.31 7.29 -3.23
N GLY A 9 -10.46 7.28 -2.20
CA GLY A 9 -9.12 7.84 -2.29
C GLY A 9 -8.20 7.06 -3.23
N ARG A 10 -8.23 5.72 -3.23
CA ARG A 10 -7.51 4.90 -4.22
C ARG A 10 -7.96 5.21 -5.65
N HIS A 11 -9.27 5.33 -5.88
CA HIS A 11 -9.79 5.70 -7.20
C HIS A 11 -9.24 7.05 -7.67
N VAL A 12 -9.33 8.09 -6.83
CA VAL A 12 -8.80 9.42 -7.18
C VAL A 12 -7.30 9.35 -7.50
N VAL A 13 -6.51 8.63 -6.71
CA VAL A 13 -5.06 8.51 -6.92
C VAL A 13 -4.74 7.73 -8.21
N ARG A 14 -5.45 6.63 -8.51
CA ARG A 14 -5.30 5.88 -9.76
C ARG A 14 -5.67 6.73 -10.98
N ASP A 15 -6.79 7.44 -10.93
CA ASP A 15 -7.31 8.25 -12.04
C ASP A 15 -6.38 9.42 -12.41
N LYS A 16 -5.53 9.86 -11.47
CA LYS A 16 -4.51 10.89 -11.72
C LYS A 16 -3.21 10.35 -12.31
N GLY A 17 -3.13 9.05 -12.61
CA GLY A 17 -1.92 8.43 -13.15
C GLY A 17 -0.78 8.34 -12.14
N THR A 18 -1.06 8.46 -10.83
CA THR A 18 -0.03 8.49 -9.78
C THR A 18 0.83 7.24 -9.76
N TYR A 19 0.29 6.07 -10.11
CA TYR A 19 1.07 4.84 -10.23
C TYR A 19 2.24 4.97 -11.23
N VAL A 20 2.01 5.60 -12.39
CA VAL A 20 3.06 5.76 -13.42
C VAL A 20 4.18 6.65 -12.90
N VAL A 21 3.82 7.74 -12.22
CA VAL A 21 4.79 8.67 -11.62
C VAL A 21 5.60 7.99 -10.51
N LEU A 22 4.93 7.29 -9.60
CA LEU A 22 5.60 6.63 -8.47
C LEU A 22 6.49 5.46 -8.91
N ARG A 23 6.09 4.72 -9.95
CA ARG A 23 6.92 3.64 -10.51
C ARG A 23 8.22 4.19 -11.09
N GLU A 24 8.16 5.32 -11.78
CA GLU A 24 9.36 5.95 -12.34
C GLU A 24 10.26 6.53 -11.23
N LEU A 25 9.66 7.18 -10.23
CA LEU A 25 10.40 7.66 -9.07
C LEU A 25 11.11 6.50 -8.35
N HIS A 26 10.38 5.41 -8.08
CA HIS A 26 10.95 4.21 -7.45
C HIS A 26 12.11 3.62 -8.24
N HIS A 27 12.06 3.66 -9.58
CA HIS A 27 13.12 3.10 -10.42
C HIS A 27 14.47 3.83 -10.26
N TRP A 28 14.47 5.15 -10.03
CA TRP A 28 15.69 5.97 -10.00
C TRP A 28 16.07 6.49 -8.61
N GLU A 29 15.18 6.38 -7.64
CA GLU A 29 15.42 6.81 -6.26
C GLU A 29 16.52 5.97 -5.59
N GLN A 30 17.29 6.62 -4.71
CA GLN A 30 18.41 6.00 -3.98
C GLN A 30 18.18 6.03 -2.46
N HIS A 31 17.30 6.92 -1.97
CA HIS A 31 16.96 7.00 -0.57
C HIS A 31 16.00 5.88 -0.17
N GLN A 32 16.47 4.99 0.70
CA GLN A 32 15.73 3.81 1.16
C GLN A 32 14.34 4.15 1.71
N GLU A 33 14.22 5.20 2.52
CA GLU A 33 12.93 5.62 3.09
C GLU A 33 11.93 6.03 2.01
N VAL A 34 12.41 6.65 0.92
CA VAL A 34 11.56 7.06 -0.20
C VAL A 34 11.16 5.86 -1.04
N LEU A 35 12.07 4.90 -1.26
CA LEU A 35 11.76 3.63 -1.93
C LEU A 35 10.64 2.88 -1.20
N VAL A 36 10.79 2.67 0.11
CA VAL A 36 9.79 1.98 0.95
C VAL A 36 8.45 2.72 0.92
N ALA A 37 8.47 4.05 0.97
CA ALA A 37 7.24 4.84 0.86
C ALA A 37 6.56 4.68 -0.52
N CYS A 38 7.34 4.65 -1.61
CA CYS A 38 6.82 4.44 -2.96
C CYS A 38 6.22 3.03 -3.10
N GLU A 39 6.93 2.00 -2.65
CA GLU A 39 6.48 0.60 -2.69
C GLU A 39 5.15 0.42 -1.98
N LYS A 40 5.02 0.93 -0.75
CA LYS A 40 3.78 0.85 0.02
C LYS A 40 2.59 1.46 -0.71
N VAL A 41 2.78 2.60 -1.39
CA VAL A 41 1.70 3.22 -2.17
C VAL A 41 1.42 2.43 -3.45
N ILE A 42 2.46 2.00 -4.16
CA ILE A 42 2.33 1.21 -5.39
C ILE A 42 1.56 -0.09 -5.11
N GLN A 43 1.93 -0.84 -4.07
CA GLN A 43 1.28 -2.09 -3.67
C GLN A 43 -0.23 -1.91 -3.46
N VAL A 44 -0.64 -0.83 -2.80
CA VAL A 44 -2.07 -0.51 -2.59
C VAL A 44 -2.77 -0.11 -3.89
N LEU A 45 -2.08 0.54 -4.84
CA LEU A 45 -2.68 0.97 -6.11
C LEU A 45 -2.87 -0.18 -7.10
N ILE A 46 -1.97 -1.16 -7.11
CA ILE A 46 -2.02 -2.33 -8.00
C ILE A 46 -2.82 -3.50 -7.43
N GLY A 47 -3.08 -3.50 -6.11
CA GLY A 47 -3.87 -4.53 -5.45
C GLY A 47 -5.35 -4.47 -5.82
N ASP A 48 -6.00 -5.63 -5.73
CA ASP A 48 -7.44 -5.76 -5.95
C ASP A 48 -8.24 -4.96 -4.91
N GLU A 49 -9.39 -4.45 -5.34
CA GLU A 49 -10.26 -3.66 -4.48
C GLU A 49 -11.00 -4.59 -3.49
N PRO A 50 -10.96 -4.31 -2.17
CA PRO A 50 -11.66 -5.13 -1.19
C PRO A 50 -13.18 -5.19 -1.40
N GLY A 51 -13.80 -6.24 -0.86
CA GLY A 51 -15.24 -6.43 -0.90
C GLY A 51 -16.03 -5.37 -0.10
N PRO A 52 -17.37 -5.35 -0.26
CA PRO A 52 -18.25 -4.45 0.48
C PRO A 52 -18.04 -4.55 1.99
N GLY A 53 -17.96 -3.41 2.67
CA GLY A 53 -17.70 -3.34 4.11
C GLY A 53 -16.22 -3.36 4.50
N MET A 54 -15.29 -3.53 3.54
CA MET A 54 -13.83 -3.50 3.76
C MET A 54 -13.13 -2.38 2.99
N GLU A 55 -13.87 -1.31 2.68
CA GLU A 55 -13.41 -0.26 1.76
C GLU A 55 -12.35 0.67 2.37
N ASN A 56 -12.31 0.78 3.70
CA ASN A 56 -11.32 1.53 4.45
C ASN A 56 -10.33 0.58 5.14
N LEU A 57 -9.12 0.47 4.59
CA LEU A 57 -8.08 -0.45 5.05
C LEU A 57 -7.62 -0.19 6.50
N LEU A 58 -7.89 0.99 7.05
CA LEU A 58 -7.56 1.32 8.44
C LEU A 58 -8.62 0.91 9.46
N GLU A 59 -9.82 0.53 8.99
CA GLU A 59 -10.97 0.18 9.83
C GLU A 59 -11.37 -1.30 9.71
N VAL A 60 -10.70 -2.04 8.82
CA VAL A 60 -10.94 -3.48 8.62
C VAL A 60 -10.53 -4.25 9.87
N LYS A 61 -11.42 -5.12 10.35
CA LYS A 61 -11.08 -6.11 11.38
C LYS A 61 -10.30 -7.25 10.74
N ILE A 62 -9.04 -7.38 11.13
CA ILE A 62 -8.14 -8.43 10.67
C ILE A 62 -8.26 -9.62 11.63
N PRO A 63 -8.49 -10.86 11.14
CA PRO A 63 -8.40 -12.07 11.97
C PRO A 63 -7.00 -12.22 12.57
N GLU A 64 -6.91 -12.80 13.78
CA GLU A 64 -5.64 -12.89 14.52
C GLU A 64 -4.55 -13.63 13.76
N GLU A 65 -4.91 -14.71 13.05
CA GLU A 65 -3.96 -15.50 12.26
C GLU A 65 -3.35 -14.69 11.11
N VAL A 66 -4.17 -13.85 10.47
CA VAL A 66 -3.74 -12.98 9.37
C VAL A 66 -2.88 -11.84 9.92
N GLU A 67 -3.23 -11.27 11.07
CA GLU A 67 -2.42 -10.23 11.72
C GLU A 67 -1.03 -10.75 12.10
N GLN A 68 -0.94 -11.96 12.65
CA GLN A 68 0.35 -12.59 12.98
C GLN A 68 1.21 -12.85 11.73
N GLU A 69 0.59 -13.27 10.63
CA GLU A 69 1.29 -13.47 9.37
C GLU A 69 1.82 -12.15 8.79
N LEU A 70 1.00 -11.09 8.78
CA LEU A 70 1.41 -9.76 8.34
C LEU A 70 2.59 -9.22 9.17
N GLN A 71 2.53 -9.34 10.50
CA GLN A 71 3.62 -8.92 11.39
C GLN A 71 4.92 -9.71 11.15
N ARG A 72 4.83 -10.97 10.72
CA ARG A 72 6.01 -11.77 10.36
C ARG A 72 6.64 -11.25 9.07
N LEU A 73 5.81 -11.00 8.05
CA LEU A 73 6.27 -10.45 6.77
C LEU A 73 6.92 -9.08 6.94
N ASP A 74 6.33 -8.19 7.75
CA ASP A 74 6.90 -6.86 8.04
C ASP A 74 8.31 -6.97 8.67
N LYS A 75 8.51 -7.91 9.60
CA LYS A 75 9.84 -8.15 10.20
C LYS A 75 10.86 -8.69 9.20
N GLU A 76 10.43 -9.60 8.33
CA GLU A 76 11.28 -10.14 7.26
C GLU A 76 11.69 -9.07 6.24
N GLU A 77 10.86 -8.04 6.03
CA GLU A 77 11.20 -6.87 5.21
C GLU A 77 12.16 -5.90 5.93
N GLU A 78 11.98 -5.65 7.23
CA GLU A 78 12.87 -4.78 8.02
C GLU A 78 14.31 -5.33 8.15
N GLU A 79 14.47 -6.66 8.08
CA GLU A 79 15.77 -7.33 8.17
C GLU A 79 16.57 -7.35 6.85
N LYS A 80 16.00 -6.87 5.73
CA LYS A 80 16.64 -6.81 4.40
C LYS A 80 17.28 -5.45 4.10
#